data_AF-X1SBA4-F1
#
_entry.id   AF-X1SBA4-F1
#
_cell.length_a   1.000
_cell.length_b   1.000
_cell.length_c   1.000
_cell.angle_alpha   90.00
_cell.angle_beta   90.00
_cell.angle_gamma   90.00
#
_symmetry.space_group_name_H-M   'P 1'
#
loop_
_entity.id
_entity.type
_entity.pdbx_description
1 polymer ?
#
loop_
_entity_poly.entity_id
_entity_poly.type
_entity_poly.pdbx_seq_one_letter_code
_entity_poly.pdbx_strand_id
1 'polypeptide(L)'
;MPDKPNNFIRFWQELKRRKAVRVIIVYAAAAFVILEAVDIITPALLLPSWTVTFIIVLLAIGFPIAIIFSWIFDITPKGIKKTKPIKPAKEQKEDYLLSDKISRFENSIAVLPFQDMSPQKDQEYFCDGMTEEIINALTQVASLKVIARTSSFAFKGKQKDVRDIGQKLNVETLLEGSIQKEGNRLRITTQLVKVADGFHIWSERYDRDMKNMFAIHDE
;
A
#
# COMPACT_ATOMS: atom_id res chain seq x y z
N MET A 1 31.46 22.96 -17.16
CA MET A 1 31.13 23.13 -15.73
C MET A 1 29.61 23.05 -15.61
N PRO A 2 29.01 22.14 -14.82
CA PRO A 2 27.56 22.13 -14.68
C PRO A 2 27.12 23.12 -13.58
N ASP A 3 26.15 23.96 -13.92
CA ASP A 3 25.54 24.93 -13.01
C ASP A 3 24.91 24.24 -11.80
N LYS A 4 25.27 24.67 -10.59
CA LYS A 4 24.60 24.24 -9.37
C LYS A 4 23.18 24.83 -9.39
N PRO A 5 22.12 24.00 -9.38
CA PRO A 5 20.76 24.53 -9.36
C PRO A 5 20.51 25.29 -8.05
N ASN A 6 19.86 26.46 -8.17
CA ASN A 6 19.57 27.37 -7.05
C ASN A 6 18.88 26.66 -5.88
N ASN A 7 19.45 26.79 -4.68
CA ASN A 7 18.95 26.18 -3.44
C ASN A 7 17.47 26.55 -3.14
N PHE A 8 17.04 27.73 -3.56
CA PHE A 8 15.65 28.19 -3.41
C PHE A 8 14.64 27.34 -4.18
N ILE A 9 15.01 26.87 -5.37
CA ILE A 9 14.12 26.05 -6.19
C ILE A 9 13.94 24.67 -5.54
N ARG A 10 15.01 24.12 -4.95
CA ARG A 10 14.95 22.87 -4.18
C ARG A 10 14.08 23.01 -2.93
N PHE A 11 14.25 24.10 -2.19
CA PHE A 11 13.43 24.41 -1.02
C PHE A 11 11.94 24.59 -1.37
N TRP A 12 11.66 25.28 -2.48
CA TRP A 12 10.29 25.50 -2.95
C TRP A 12 9.63 24.21 -3.43
N GLN A 13 10.41 23.31 -4.07
CA GLN A 13 9.97 21.97 -4.42
C GLN A 13 9.71 21.10 -3.17
N GLU A 14 10.51 21.24 -2.12
CA GLU A 14 10.33 20.53 -0.85
C GLU A 14 9.07 20.96 -0.10
N LEU A 15 8.74 22.26 -0.09
CA LEU A 15 7.50 22.79 0.50
C LEU A 15 6.25 22.30 -0.25
N LYS A 16 6.30 22.23 -1.58
CA LYS A 16 5.17 21.80 -2.41
C LYS A 16 4.90 20.30 -2.29
N ARG A 17 5.93 19.49 -2.04
CA ARG A 17 5.82 18.02 -1.93
C ARG A 17 5.16 17.54 -0.63
N ARG A 18 5.22 18.32 0.46
CA ARG A 18 4.77 17.89 1.81
C ARG A 18 3.56 18.66 2.34
N LYS A 19 2.56 18.97 1.50
CA LYS A 19 1.29 19.65 1.89
C LYS A 19 1.44 20.99 2.65
N ALA A 20 2.65 21.49 2.93
CA ALA A 20 2.92 22.71 3.70
C ALA A 20 2.41 23.98 3.02
N VAL A 21 2.23 23.95 1.70
CA VAL A 21 1.57 25.02 0.93
C VAL A 21 0.15 25.29 1.43
N ARG A 22 -0.58 24.26 1.88
CA ARG A 22 -1.94 24.44 2.41
C ARG A 22 -1.94 25.26 3.70
N VAL A 23 -0.93 25.10 4.56
CA VAL A 23 -0.80 25.84 5.82
C VAL A 23 -0.46 27.30 5.56
N ILE A 24 0.43 27.59 4.61
CA ILE A 24 0.76 28.96 4.21
C ILE A 24 -0.48 29.68 3.69
N ILE A 25 -1.28 29.01 2.84
CA ILE A 25 -2.52 29.58 2.31
C ILE A 25 -3.55 29.85 3.42
N VAL A 26 -3.76 28.90 4.33
CA VAL A 26 -4.70 29.04 5.45
C VAL A 26 -4.27 30.15 6.41
N TYR A 27 -2.97 30.23 6.72
CA TYR A 27 -2.43 31.28 7.59
C TYR A 27 -2.55 32.66 6.95
N ALA A 28 -2.24 32.79 5.65
CA ALA A 28 -2.39 34.04 4.92
C ALA A 28 -3.84 34.52 4.90
N ALA A 29 -4.80 33.61 4.67
CA ALA A 29 -6.23 33.93 4.72
C ALA A 29 -6.68 34.37 6.13
N ALA A 30 -6.25 33.67 7.17
CA ALA A 30 -6.57 34.03 8.55
C ALA A 30 -5.96 35.38 8.96
N ALA A 31 -4.69 35.62 8.61
CA ALA A 31 -4.01 36.89 8.85
C ALA A 31 -4.71 38.05 8.14
N PHE A 32 -5.16 37.85 6.90
CA PHE A 32 -5.91 38.85 6.14
C PHE A 32 -7.22 39.22 6.83
N VAL A 33 -8.02 38.23 7.24
CA VAL A 33 -9.30 38.46 7.95
C VAL A 33 -9.09 39.17 9.28
N ILE A 34 -8.04 38.81 10.03
CA ILE A 34 -7.71 39.46 11.29
C ILE A 34 -7.33 40.93 11.07
N LEU A 35 -6.52 41.22 10.04
CA LEU A 35 -6.13 42.60 9.72
C LEU A 35 -7.35 43.45 9.31
N GLU A 36 -8.24 42.94 8.45
CA GLU A 36 -9.48 43.66 8.09
C GLU A 36 -10.38 43.91 9.30
N ALA A 37 -10.56 42.92 10.17
CA ALA A 37 -11.38 43.07 11.37
C ALA A 37 -10.81 44.14 12.31
N VAL A 38 -9.49 44.20 12.47
CA VAL A 38 -8.83 45.20 13.31
C VAL A 38 -9.05 46.60 12.78
N ASP A 39 -8.97 46.82 11.46
CA ASP A 39 -9.19 48.13 10.85
C ASP A 39 -10.62 48.64 11.08
N ILE A 40 -11.61 47.74 11.15
CA ILE A 40 -13.02 48.08 11.44
C ILE A 40 -13.22 48.39 12.93
N ILE A 41 -12.61 47.59 13.81
CA ILE A 41 -12.90 47.57 15.25
C ILE A 41 -12.12 48.67 15.99
N THR A 42 -10.88 48.95 15.59
CA THR A 42 -9.98 49.91 16.26
C THR A 42 -10.59 51.30 16.42
N PRO A 43 -11.12 51.97 15.37
CA PRO A 43 -11.76 53.28 15.52
C PRO A 43 -13.07 53.22 16.31
N ALA A 44 -13.82 52.11 16.23
CA ALA A 44 -15.09 51.92 16.94
C ALA A 44 -14.91 51.79 18.46
N LEU A 45 -13.80 51.21 18.91
CA LEU A 45 -13.45 51.01 20.32
C LEU A 45 -12.45 52.03 20.88
N LEU A 46 -12.05 53.04 20.10
CA LEU A 46 -11.03 54.04 20.47
C LEU A 46 -9.71 53.40 20.92
N LEU A 47 -9.33 52.29 20.29
CA LEU A 47 -8.11 51.58 20.64
C LEU A 47 -6.88 52.40 20.23
N PRO A 48 -5.79 52.37 21.02
CA PRO A 48 -4.55 53.08 20.67
C PRO A 48 -3.93 52.59 19.35
N SER A 49 -3.24 53.47 18.63
CA SER A 49 -2.62 53.18 17.33
C SER A 49 -1.52 52.10 17.36
N TRP A 50 -0.91 51.85 18.53
CA TRP A 50 0.07 50.79 18.69
C TRP A 50 -0.54 49.38 18.52
N THR A 51 -1.86 49.25 18.66
CA THR A 51 -2.58 47.96 18.60
C THR A 51 -2.35 47.26 17.27
N VAL A 52 -2.42 48.00 16.16
CA VAL A 52 -2.19 47.47 14.81
C VAL A 52 -0.77 46.94 14.67
N THR A 53 0.22 47.73 15.12
CA THR A 53 1.64 47.33 15.11
C THR A 53 1.88 46.07 15.95
N PHE A 54 1.26 45.98 17.12
CA PHE A 54 1.38 44.81 17.99
C PHE A 54 0.81 43.55 17.32
N ILE A 55 -0.33 43.65 16.64
CA ILE A 55 -0.95 42.54 15.91
C ILE A 55 -0.10 42.11 14.70
N ILE A 56 0.45 43.07 13.95
CA ILE A 56 1.36 42.77 12.82
C ILE A 56 2.60 42.02 13.30
N VAL A 57 3.20 42.47 14.41
CA VAL A 57 4.36 41.80 15.01
C VAL A 57 3.99 40.38 15.48
N LEU A 58 2.81 40.21 16.08
CA LEU A 58 2.31 38.91 16.52
C LEU A 58 2.07 37.97 15.33
N LEU A 59 1.51 38.46 14.22
CA LEU A 59 1.31 37.68 12.99
C LEU A 59 2.64 37.35 12.30
N ALA A 60 3.60 38.26 12.30
CA ALA A 60 4.92 38.04 11.73
C ALA A 60 5.72 36.99 12.52
N ILE A 61 5.58 36.96 13.84
CA ILE A 61 6.19 35.94 14.72
C ILE A 61 5.41 34.62 14.64
N GLY A 62 4.09 34.67 14.53
CA GLY A 62 3.22 33.50 14.40
C GLY A 62 3.44 32.71 13.11
N PHE A 63 3.90 33.35 12.03
CA PHE A 63 4.11 32.69 10.74
C PHE A 63 5.27 31.68 10.75
N PRO A 64 6.49 32.01 11.22
CA PRO A 64 7.56 31.03 11.46
C PRO A 64 7.12 29.90 12.40
N ILE A 65 6.38 30.23 13.46
CA ILE A 65 5.86 29.25 14.43
C ILE A 65 4.89 28.30 13.73
N ALA A 66 3.96 28.79 12.92
CA ALA A 66 3.00 27.98 12.18
C ALA A 66 3.70 27.05 11.17
N ILE A 67 4.77 27.49 10.52
CA ILE A 67 5.58 26.65 9.62
C ILE A 67 6.31 25.55 10.41
N ILE A 68 6.93 25.90 11.54
CA ILE A 68 7.61 24.93 12.42
C ILE A 68 6.60 23.92 13.00
N PHE A 69 5.43 24.39 13.43
CA PHE A 69 4.36 23.52 13.92
C PHE A 69 3.79 22.64 12.80
N SER A 70 3.69 23.13 11.57
CA SER A 70 3.34 22.30 10.41
C SER A 70 4.38 21.22 10.12
N TRP A 71 5.64 21.43 10.52
CA TRP A 71 6.70 20.43 10.39
C TRP A 71 6.69 19.41 11.54
N ILE A 72 6.24 19.81 12.73
CA ILE A 72 6.23 18.98 13.95
C ILE A 72 4.90 18.23 14.16
N PHE A 73 3.78 18.77 13.67
CA PHE A 73 2.43 18.20 13.74
C PHE A 73 1.95 17.65 12.39
N ASP A 74 2.84 17.02 11.61
CA ASP A 74 2.39 16.02 10.64
C ASP A 74 1.69 14.89 11.44
N ILE A 75 0.40 15.08 11.75
CA ILE A 75 -0.46 14.13 12.45
C ILE A 75 -0.47 12.88 11.58
N THR A 76 0.33 11.93 12.01
CA THR A 76 0.54 10.67 11.33
C THR A 76 -0.74 9.85 11.51
N PRO A 77 -1.43 9.39 10.45
CA PRO A 77 -2.49 8.39 10.62
C PRO A 77 -1.93 7.03 11.03
N LYS A 78 -0.60 6.85 11.05
CA LYS A 78 0.11 5.64 11.46
C LYS A 78 1.43 6.02 12.13
N GLY A 79 1.43 6.07 13.46
CA GLY A 79 2.49 6.61 14.30
C GLY A 79 3.94 6.23 13.96
N ILE A 80 4.84 7.12 14.36
CA ILE A 80 6.29 6.96 14.29
C ILE A 80 6.71 5.80 15.21
N LYS A 81 7.15 4.67 14.62
CA LYS A 81 7.93 3.67 15.37
C LYS A 81 9.28 4.29 15.71
N LYS A 82 9.48 4.65 16.99
CA LYS A 82 10.80 4.86 17.56
C LYS A 82 11.66 3.66 17.20
N THR A 83 12.81 3.88 16.56
CA THR A 83 13.87 2.87 16.56
C THR A 83 14.21 2.58 18.02
N LYS A 84 13.89 1.36 18.47
CA LYS A 84 14.10 0.92 19.85
C LYS A 84 15.60 1.08 20.18
N PRO A 85 15.96 1.52 21.40
CA PRO A 85 17.35 1.45 21.84
C PRO A 85 17.82 0.00 21.74
N ILE A 86 19.10 -0.21 21.44
CA ILE A 86 19.71 -1.53 21.31
C ILE A 86 19.43 -2.30 22.60
N LYS A 87 18.51 -3.27 22.53
CA LYS A 87 18.15 -4.15 23.63
C LYS A 87 19.34 -5.08 23.92
N PRO A 88 19.57 -5.46 25.20
CA PRO A 88 20.65 -6.37 25.56
C PRO A 88 20.56 -7.69 24.80
N ALA A 89 21.71 -8.27 24.44
CA ALA A 89 21.86 -9.41 23.51
C ALA A 89 20.99 -10.66 23.84
N LYS A 90 20.51 -10.77 25.08
CA LYS A 90 19.61 -11.84 25.54
C LYS A 90 18.17 -11.62 25.07
N GLU A 91 17.66 -10.39 25.18
CA GLU A 91 16.36 -10.00 24.64
C GLU A 91 16.37 -9.93 23.12
N GLN A 92 17.51 -9.58 22.50
CA GLN A 92 17.66 -9.70 21.05
C GLN A 92 17.50 -11.17 20.62
N LYS A 93 18.17 -12.14 21.24
CA LYS A 93 18.02 -13.56 20.88
C LYS A 93 16.57 -14.05 21.04
N GLU A 94 15.86 -13.62 22.07
CA GLU A 94 14.43 -13.95 22.26
C GLU A 94 13.51 -13.22 21.26
N ASP A 95 13.70 -11.92 21.00
CA ASP A 95 12.98 -11.17 19.95
C ASP A 95 13.29 -11.73 18.55
N TYR A 96 14.52 -12.20 18.28
CA TYR A 96 14.90 -12.85 17.02
C TYR A 96 14.24 -14.24 16.90
N LEU A 97 14.19 -15.04 17.96
CA LEU A 97 13.54 -16.36 17.94
C LEU A 97 12.02 -16.23 17.82
N LEU A 98 11.39 -15.26 18.48
CA LEU A 98 9.96 -14.97 18.33
C LEU A 98 9.64 -14.31 16.98
N SER A 99 10.43 -13.33 16.54
CA SER A 99 10.24 -12.67 15.24
C SER A 99 10.51 -13.61 14.07
N ASP A 100 11.47 -14.53 14.16
CA ASP A 100 11.70 -15.53 13.11
C ASP A 100 10.54 -16.54 13.10
N LYS A 101 10.01 -16.95 14.27
CA LYS A 101 8.85 -17.83 14.35
C LYS A 101 7.55 -17.17 13.86
N ILE A 102 7.37 -15.86 14.06
CA ILE A 102 6.19 -15.08 13.63
C ILE A 102 6.33 -14.61 12.17
N SER A 103 7.52 -14.19 11.72
CA SER A 103 7.77 -13.68 10.35
C SER A 103 7.99 -14.76 9.28
N ARG A 104 8.10 -16.03 9.68
CA ARG A 104 8.24 -17.14 8.73
C ARG A 104 7.08 -17.22 7.74
N PHE A 105 5.90 -16.71 8.09
CA PHE A 105 4.68 -16.81 7.25
C PHE A 105 4.19 -15.46 6.71
N GLU A 106 4.58 -14.34 7.31
CA GLU A 106 4.05 -13.04 6.90
C GLU A 106 4.42 -12.73 5.44
N ASN A 107 3.41 -12.29 4.68
CA ASN A 107 3.47 -11.99 3.26
C ASN A 107 3.99 -13.17 2.42
N SER A 108 3.36 -14.34 2.59
CA SER A 108 3.64 -15.51 1.78
C SER A 108 2.38 -16.08 1.12
N ILE A 109 2.56 -16.61 -0.09
CA ILE A 109 1.48 -17.15 -0.92
C ILE A 109 1.92 -18.44 -1.60
N ALA A 110 1.00 -19.39 -1.69
CA ALA A 110 1.09 -20.49 -2.64
C ALA A 110 -0.06 -20.43 -3.62
N VAL A 111 0.24 -20.64 -4.91
CA VAL A 111 -0.77 -20.75 -5.96
C VAL A 111 -1.01 -22.23 -6.21
N LEU A 112 -2.23 -22.70 -5.95
CA LEU A 112 -2.62 -24.08 -6.22
C LEU A 112 -2.92 -24.29 -7.70
N PRO A 113 -2.71 -25.50 -8.25
CA PRO A 113 -3.08 -25.83 -9.61
C PRO A 113 -4.55 -25.50 -9.88
N PHE A 114 -4.79 -24.68 -10.90
CA PHE A 114 -6.14 -24.31 -11.30
C PHE A 114 -6.90 -25.56 -11.75
N GLN A 115 -8.18 -25.62 -11.40
CA GLN A 115 -9.01 -26.76 -11.74
C GLN A 115 -9.72 -26.54 -13.07
N ASP A 116 -9.70 -27.55 -13.94
CA ASP A 116 -10.53 -27.55 -15.12
C ASP A 116 -12.00 -27.83 -14.73
N MET A 117 -12.86 -26.84 -14.91
CA MET A 117 -14.32 -26.88 -14.72
C MET A 117 -15.06 -26.81 -16.05
N SER A 118 -14.36 -27.01 -17.17
CA SER A 118 -14.95 -27.17 -18.49
C SER A 118 -15.73 -28.48 -18.58
N PRO A 119 -16.84 -28.54 -19.34
CA PRO A 119 -17.61 -29.77 -19.50
C PRO A 119 -16.79 -30.94 -20.08
N GLN A 120 -15.83 -30.65 -20.96
CA GLN A 120 -15.01 -31.64 -21.64
C GLN A 120 -13.80 -32.13 -20.83
N LYS A 121 -13.42 -31.41 -19.76
CA LYS A 121 -12.25 -31.71 -18.93
C LYS A 121 -10.94 -31.87 -19.71
N ASP A 122 -10.77 -31.07 -20.78
CA ASP A 122 -9.65 -31.12 -21.74
C ASP A 122 -8.71 -29.90 -21.66
N GLN A 123 -8.86 -29.04 -20.63
CA GLN A 123 -8.10 -27.79 -20.46
C GLN A 123 -7.01 -27.89 -19.38
N GLU A 124 -6.63 -29.11 -18.98
CA GLU A 124 -5.64 -29.35 -17.93
C GLU A 124 -4.29 -28.65 -18.19
N TYR A 125 -3.79 -28.73 -19.43
CA TYR A 125 -2.54 -28.08 -19.82
C TYR A 125 -2.62 -26.55 -19.71
N PHE A 126 -3.76 -25.97 -20.08
CA PHE A 126 -4.00 -24.54 -19.98
C PHE A 126 -4.12 -24.09 -18.51
N CYS A 127 -4.77 -24.89 -17.67
CA CYS A 127 -4.85 -24.64 -16.22
C CYS A 127 -3.46 -24.65 -15.57
N ASP A 128 -2.62 -25.63 -15.92
CA ASP A 128 -1.25 -25.72 -15.44
C ASP A 128 -0.40 -24.53 -15.89
N GLY A 129 -0.48 -24.18 -17.18
CA GLY A 129 0.22 -23.03 -17.73
C GLY A 129 -0.19 -21.71 -17.08
N MET A 130 -1.50 -21.49 -16.87
CA MET A 130 -2.00 -20.30 -16.18
C MET A 130 -1.53 -20.25 -14.72
N THR A 131 -1.53 -21.38 -14.02
CA THR A 131 -1.02 -21.48 -12.65
C THR A 131 0.45 -21.06 -12.59
N GLU A 132 1.26 -21.55 -13.51
CA GLU A 132 2.68 -21.24 -13.61
C GLU A 132 2.94 -19.76 -13.94
N GLU A 133 2.18 -19.20 -14.88
CA GLU A 133 2.27 -17.78 -15.22
C GLU A 133 1.95 -16.89 -14.01
N ILE A 134 0.93 -17.24 -13.23
CA ILE A 134 0.58 -16.51 -12.01
C ILE A 134 1.70 -16.63 -10.96
N ILE A 135 2.27 -17.82 -10.76
CA ILE A 135 3.42 -18.00 -9.86
C ILE A 135 4.56 -17.07 -10.28
N ASN A 136 4.91 -17.07 -11.57
CA ASN A 136 5.98 -16.24 -12.12
C ASN A 136 5.70 -14.75 -11.92
N ALA A 137 4.49 -14.29 -12.24
CA ALA A 137 4.08 -12.90 -12.06
C ALA A 137 4.16 -12.46 -10.58
N LEU A 138 3.70 -13.31 -9.65
CA LEU A 138 3.76 -13.01 -8.21
C LEU A 138 5.20 -12.97 -7.67
N THR A 139 6.13 -13.72 -8.27
CA THR A 139 7.55 -13.71 -7.83
C THR A 139 8.23 -12.36 -8.05
N GLN A 140 7.71 -11.53 -8.96
CA GLN A 140 8.25 -10.18 -9.24
C GLN A 140 7.91 -9.18 -8.12
N VAL A 141 7.01 -9.53 -7.20
CA VAL A 141 6.64 -8.68 -6.07
C VAL A 141 7.67 -8.83 -4.95
N ALA A 142 8.58 -7.86 -4.82
CA ALA A 142 9.75 -7.93 -3.94
C ALA A 142 9.46 -8.23 -2.45
N SER A 143 8.26 -7.92 -1.95
CA SER A 143 7.86 -8.16 -0.57
C SER A 143 7.01 -9.43 -0.35
N LEU A 144 6.77 -10.22 -1.41
CA LEU A 144 5.91 -11.40 -1.39
C LEU A 144 6.74 -12.66 -1.57
N LYS A 145 6.67 -13.58 -0.60
CA LYS A 145 7.30 -14.90 -0.72
C LYS A 145 6.35 -15.84 -1.45
N VAL A 146 6.78 -16.39 -2.58
CA VAL A 146 5.96 -17.30 -3.40
C VAL A 146 6.51 -18.71 -3.29
N ILE A 147 5.63 -19.68 -3.00
CA ILE A 147 6.01 -21.09 -2.96
C ILE A 147 6.34 -21.60 -4.36
N ALA A 148 7.39 -22.41 -4.42
CA ALA A 148 7.84 -23.01 -5.67
C ALA A 148 6.76 -23.88 -6.31
N ARG A 149 6.67 -23.81 -7.64
CA ARG A 149 5.72 -24.56 -8.47
C ARG A 149 5.63 -26.03 -8.09
N THR A 150 6.76 -26.74 -7.97
CA THR A 150 6.80 -28.17 -7.64
C THR A 150 6.13 -28.49 -6.30
N SER A 151 6.24 -27.60 -5.31
CA SER A 151 5.62 -27.78 -4.01
C SER A 151 4.10 -27.57 -4.08
N SER A 152 3.63 -26.55 -4.78
CA SER A 152 2.20 -26.33 -5.00
C SER A 152 1.56 -27.47 -5.81
N PHE A 153 2.22 -27.89 -6.88
CA PHE A 153 1.73 -28.95 -7.77
C PHE A 153 1.68 -30.33 -7.09
N ALA A 154 2.38 -30.52 -5.96
CA ALA A 154 2.24 -31.73 -5.15
C ALA A 154 0.82 -31.92 -4.58
N PHE A 155 -0.03 -30.88 -4.60
CA PHE A 155 -1.42 -30.91 -4.16
C PHE A 155 -2.43 -31.05 -5.31
N LYS A 156 -1.96 -31.15 -6.56
CA LYS A 156 -2.82 -31.32 -7.73
C LYS A 156 -3.72 -32.55 -7.59
N GLY A 157 -5.01 -32.38 -7.89
CA GLY A 157 -6.01 -33.45 -7.81
C GLY A 157 -6.30 -33.98 -6.41
N LYS A 158 -5.76 -33.36 -5.35
CA LYS A 158 -6.02 -33.74 -3.96
C LYS A 158 -7.13 -32.86 -3.39
N GLN A 159 -8.20 -33.48 -2.91
CA GLN A 159 -9.21 -32.79 -2.10
C GLN A 159 -8.72 -32.74 -0.66
N LYS A 160 -8.15 -31.59 -0.26
CA LYS A 160 -7.74 -31.31 1.12
C LYS A 160 -8.21 -29.93 1.52
N ASP A 161 -8.39 -29.74 2.82
CA ASP A 161 -8.69 -28.44 3.38
C ASP A 161 -7.53 -27.46 3.10
N VAL A 162 -7.87 -26.25 2.69
CA VAL A 162 -6.92 -25.16 2.41
C VAL A 162 -5.99 -24.88 3.60
N ARG A 163 -6.48 -25.04 4.84
CA ARG A 163 -5.68 -24.86 6.06
C ARG A 163 -4.59 -25.92 6.16
N ASP A 164 -4.91 -27.18 5.87
CA ASP A 164 -3.93 -28.28 5.88
C ASP A 164 -2.86 -28.11 4.80
N ILE A 165 -3.28 -27.66 3.61
CA ILE A 165 -2.36 -27.40 2.50
C ILE A 165 -1.43 -26.24 2.87
N GLY A 166 -2.00 -25.13 3.35
CA GLY A 166 -1.24 -23.93 3.70
C GLY A 166 -0.28 -24.16 4.87
N GLN A 167 -0.66 -24.97 5.86
CA GLN A 167 0.24 -25.39 6.94
C GLN A 167 1.42 -26.23 6.43
N LYS A 168 1.18 -27.15 5.49
CA LYS A 168 2.25 -27.97 4.89
C LYS A 168 3.18 -27.17 4.01
N LEU A 169 2.62 -26.24 3.24
CA LEU A 169 3.37 -25.31 2.40
C LEU A 169 3.97 -24.15 3.18
N ASN A 170 3.58 -24.00 4.45
CA ASN A 170 4.13 -23.01 5.36
C ASN A 170 3.88 -21.56 4.89
N VAL A 171 2.63 -21.28 4.46
CA VAL A 171 2.21 -19.99 3.88
C VAL A 171 1.06 -19.34 4.63
N GLU A 172 0.95 -18.02 4.53
CA GLU A 172 -0.16 -17.23 5.10
C GLU A 172 -1.42 -17.27 4.23
N THR A 173 -1.23 -17.26 2.91
CA THR A 173 -2.35 -17.24 1.95
C THR A 173 -2.21 -18.31 0.88
N LEU A 174 -3.35 -18.75 0.37
CA LEU A 174 -3.45 -19.63 -0.80
C LEU A 174 -4.26 -18.93 -1.88
N LEU A 175 -3.76 -18.98 -3.11
CA LEU A 175 -4.52 -18.62 -4.30
C LEU A 175 -5.01 -19.91 -4.95
N GLU A 176 -6.32 -20.03 -5.08
CA GLU A 176 -6.97 -21.12 -5.82
C GLU A 176 -7.80 -20.55 -6.96
N GLY A 177 -8.08 -21.39 -7.95
CA GLY A 177 -8.84 -20.96 -9.11
C GLY A 177 -9.34 -22.11 -9.95
N SER A 178 -10.23 -21.76 -10.86
CA SER A 178 -10.80 -22.69 -11.83
C SER A 178 -10.94 -22.02 -13.18
N ILE A 179 -10.76 -22.81 -14.22
CA ILE A 179 -10.96 -22.39 -15.60
C ILE A 179 -12.11 -23.21 -16.18
N GLN A 180 -13.04 -22.53 -16.85
CA GLN A 180 -14.14 -23.16 -17.55
C GLN A 180 -14.20 -22.60 -18.97
N LYS A 181 -14.05 -23.49 -19.94
CA LYS A 181 -14.24 -23.19 -21.36
C LYS A 181 -15.58 -23.74 -21.83
N GLU A 182 -16.35 -22.89 -22.50
CA GLU A 182 -17.61 -23.28 -23.13
C GLU A 182 -17.67 -22.68 -24.54
N GLY A 183 -17.44 -23.53 -25.54
CA GLY A 183 -17.29 -23.11 -26.93
C GLY A 183 -16.14 -22.11 -27.07
N ASN A 184 -16.50 -20.84 -27.31
CA ASN A 184 -15.56 -19.75 -27.52
C ASN A 184 -15.41 -18.82 -26.30
N ARG A 185 -16.09 -19.11 -25.18
CA ARG A 185 -16.01 -18.33 -23.94
C ARG A 185 -15.08 -19.02 -22.95
N LEU A 186 -14.19 -18.24 -22.36
CA LEU A 186 -13.31 -18.64 -21.27
C LEU A 186 -13.70 -17.88 -20.01
N ARG A 187 -14.00 -18.62 -18.95
CA ARG A 187 -14.26 -18.10 -17.61
C ARG A 187 -13.14 -18.54 -16.68
N ILE A 188 -12.51 -17.57 -16.04
CA ILE A 188 -11.48 -17.80 -15.02
C ILE A 188 -12.04 -17.26 -13.70
N THR A 189 -12.05 -18.08 -12.66
CA THR A 189 -12.38 -17.64 -11.30
C THR A 189 -11.14 -17.81 -10.43
N THR A 190 -10.80 -16.79 -9.66
CA THR A 190 -9.67 -16.80 -8.72
C THR A 190 -10.14 -16.40 -7.34
N GLN A 191 -9.51 -16.98 -6.32
CA GLN A 191 -9.87 -16.84 -4.93
C GLN A 191 -8.61 -16.81 -4.08
N LEU A 192 -8.46 -15.77 -3.26
CA LEU A 192 -7.39 -15.66 -2.28
C LEU A 192 -7.96 -16.02 -0.91
N VAL A 193 -7.38 -17.01 -0.26
CA VAL A 193 -7.84 -17.58 1.00
C VAL A 193 -6.78 -17.41 2.06
N LYS A 194 -7.20 -17.04 3.28
CA LYS A 194 -6.32 -16.96 4.43
C LYS A 194 -6.18 -18.34 5.08
N VAL A 195 -4.96 -18.82 5.23
CA VAL A 195 -4.68 -20.18 5.77
C VAL A 195 -5.04 -20.31 7.24
N ALA A 196 -4.96 -19.21 8.00
CA ALA A 196 -5.18 -19.25 9.46
C ALA A 196 -6.61 -19.67 9.85
N ASP A 197 -7.60 -19.24 9.07
CA ASP A 197 -9.02 -19.41 9.39
C ASP A 197 -9.83 -20.03 8.23
N GLY A 198 -9.25 -20.11 7.03
CA GLY A 198 -9.88 -20.68 5.84
C GLY A 198 -10.85 -19.73 5.14
N PHE A 199 -10.93 -18.45 5.54
CA PHE A 199 -11.83 -17.49 4.92
C PHE A 199 -11.24 -16.89 3.64
N HIS A 200 -12.11 -16.64 2.66
CA HIS A 200 -11.76 -15.88 1.46
C HIS A 200 -11.49 -14.42 1.82
N ILE A 201 -10.31 -13.93 1.43
CA ILE A 201 -9.94 -12.52 1.49
C ILE A 201 -10.53 -11.79 0.28
N TRP A 202 -10.47 -12.42 -0.90
CA TRP A 202 -10.89 -11.84 -2.17
C TRP A 202 -11.26 -12.94 -3.17
N SER A 203 -12.16 -12.63 -4.10
CA SER A 203 -12.47 -13.45 -5.25
C SER A 203 -12.83 -12.58 -6.44
N GLU A 204 -12.40 -12.98 -7.63
CA GLU A 204 -12.77 -12.32 -8.87
C GLU A 204 -13.04 -13.33 -9.98
N ARG A 205 -13.85 -12.90 -10.95
CA ARG A 205 -14.23 -13.70 -12.12
C ARG A 205 -13.98 -12.89 -13.38
N TYR A 206 -13.26 -13.49 -14.31
CA TYR A 206 -12.95 -12.94 -15.61
C TYR A 206 -13.60 -13.79 -16.70
N ASP A 207 -14.55 -13.20 -17.42
CA ASP A 207 -15.14 -13.81 -18.60
C ASP A 207 -14.54 -13.13 -19.85
N ARG A 208 -14.03 -13.93 -20.79
CA ARG A 208 -13.40 -13.48 -22.04
C ARG A 208 -13.86 -14.34 -23.21
N ASP A 209 -14.01 -13.71 -24.38
CA ASP A 209 -14.21 -14.42 -25.64
C ASP A 209 -12.85 -14.72 -26.27
N MET A 210 -12.58 -16.00 -26.58
CA MET A 210 -11.30 -16.48 -27.09
C MET A 210 -10.93 -15.91 -28.46
N LYS A 211 -11.89 -15.44 -29.27
CA LYS A 211 -11.59 -14.78 -30.56
C LYS A 211 -10.76 -13.52 -30.39
N ASN A 212 -10.84 -12.87 -29.23
CA ASN A 212 -10.15 -11.62 -28.94
C ASN A 212 -8.87 -11.82 -28.10
N MET A 213 -8.49 -13.06 -27.75
CA MET A 213 -7.32 -13.32 -26.89
C MET A 213 -6.01 -13.46 -27.67
N PHE A 214 -6.07 -13.70 -28.98
CA PHE A 214 -4.89 -13.84 -29.85
C PHE A 214 -4.56 -12.57 -30.65
N ALA A 215 -5.31 -11.48 -30.49
CA ALA A 215 -5.06 -10.22 -31.19
C ALA A 215 -4.01 -9.32 -30.51
N ILE A 216 -3.32 -9.81 -29.48
CA ILE A 216 -2.27 -9.07 -28.75
C ILE A 216 -0.98 -9.87 -28.76
N HIS A 217 -0.39 -10.03 -29.94
CA HIS A 217 1.06 -10.26 -30.11
C HIS A 217 1.45 -9.99 -31.56
N ASP A 218 1.35 -8.72 -31.97
CA ASP A 218 2.03 -8.15 -33.13
C ASP A 218 1.98 -6.61 -32.99
N GLU A 219 2.79 -6.08 -32.08
CA GLU A 219 3.50 -4.78 -32.21
C GLU A 219 4.63 -4.66 -31.18
#